data_AF-A0AAV0W3P6-F1
#
_entry.id   AF-A0AAV0W3P6-F1
#
_cell.length_a   1.000
_cell.length_b   1.000
_cell.length_c   1.000
_cell.angle_alpha   90.00
_cell.angle_beta   90.00
_cell.angle_gamma   90.00
#
_symmetry.space_group_name_H-M   'P 1'
#
loop_
_entity.id
_entity.type
_entity.pdbx_description
1 polymer ?
#
loop_
_entity_poly.entity_id
_entity_poly.type
_entity_poly.pdbx_seq_one_letter_code
_entity_poly.pdbx_strand_id
1 'polypeptide(L)'
;MSQVIKDGKDTIIFATKEDHQSPSKVILSPPEPSPGLIFPDGSINWNCPCLGGMATGPCGVEFRESFTCFHYSKEEPKGMECREKFTAMWTCMDQYPEVYTEGLKDDEEFLNKEEQAGETIKNKEANS
;
A
#
# COMPACT_ATOMS: atom_id res chain seq x y z
N MET A 1 -3.08 38.53 -23.36
CA MET A 1 -1.91 38.32 -22.50
C MET A 1 -2.38 38.36 -21.06
N SER A 2 -2.11 37.30 -20.31
CA SER A 2 -2.43 37.15 -18.89
C SER A 2 -1.90 38.32 -18.05
N GLN A 3 -2.70 38.75 -17.08
CA GLN A 3 -2.31 39.83 -16.15
C GLN A 3 -1.79 39.21 -14.85
N VAL A 4 -0.65 39.69 -14.38
CA VAL A 4 -0.06 39.26 -13.10
C VAL A 4 -0.10 40.42 -12.13
N ILE A 5 -0.83 40.27 -11.03
CA ILE A 5 -0.95 41.25 -9.95
C ILE A 5 -0.22 40.68 -8.73
N LYS A 6 0.62 41.50 -8.10
CA LYS A 6 1.25 41.16 -6.82
C LYS A 6 0.59 41.97 -5.71
N ASP A 7 0.01 41.28 -4.73
CA ASP A 7 -0.57 41.89 -3.53
C ASP A 7 0.11 41.30 -2.30
N GLY A 8 1.06 42.04 -1.73
CA GLY A 8 1.90 41.54 -0.63
C GLY A 8 2.71 40.29 -1.00
N LYS A 9 2.41 39.15 -0.35
CA LYS A 9 3.05 37.85 -0.61
C LYS A 9 2.36 37.07 -1.74
N ASP A 10 1.16 37.48 -2.11
CA ASP A 10 0.33 36.75 -3.06
C ASP A 10 0.60 37.21 -4.50
N THR A 11 0.59 36.25 -5.41
CA THR A 11 0.68 36.50 -6.85
C THR A 11 -0.59 35.98 -7.51
N ILE A 12 -1.39 36.90 -8.05
CA ILE A 12 -2.67 36.63 -8.68
C ILE A 12 -2.46 36.67 -10.19
N ILE A 13 -2.77 35.57 -10.88
CA ILE A 13 -2.62 35.46 -12.34
C ILE A 13 -4.02 35.35 -12.96
N PHE A 14 -4.39 36.35 -13.76
CA PHE A 14 -5.62 36.33 -14.55
C PHE A 14 -5.34 35.75 -15.92
N ALA A 15 -5.69 34.48 -16.11
CA ALA A 15 -5.59 33.79 -17.39
C ALA A 15 -6.70 34.29 -18.34
N THR A 16 -6.36 34.61 -19.59
CA THR A 16 -7.35 34.88 -20.63
C THR A 16 -7.81 33.57 -21.29
N LYS A 17 -8.95 33.59 -21.99
CA LYS A 17 -9.47 32.38 -22.67
C LYS A 17 -8.48 31.83 -23.70
N GLU A 18 -7.72 32.70 -24.36
CA GLU A 18 -6.74 32.34 -25.38
C GLU A 18 -5.52 31.65 -24.75
N ASP A 19 -5.03 32.16 -23.60
CA ASP A 19 -3.90 31.58 -22.87
C ASP A 19 -4.25 30.19 -22.30
N HIS A 20 -5.51 29.99 -21.86
CA HIS A 20 -6.00 28.71 -21.32
C HIS A 20 -6.36 27.68 -22.41
N GLN A 21 -6.55 28.11 -23.66
CA GLN A 21 -6.80 27.20 -24.79
C GLN A 21 -5.53 26.52 -25.30
N SER A 22 -4.37 27.13 -25.07
CA SER A 22 -3.10 26.54 -25.46
C SER A 22 -2.64 25.50 -24.42
N PRO A 23 -2.31 24.26 -24.81
CA PRO A 23 -1.75 23.28 -23.89
C PRO A 23 -0.43 23.79 -23.32
N SER A 24 -0.14 23.43 -22.07
CA SER A 24 1.08 23.87 -21.40
C SER A 24 2.32 23.42 -22.17
N LYS A 25 3.28 24.32 -22.34
CA LYS A 25 4.60 24.05 -22.94
C LYS A 25 5.58 23.43 -21.95
N VAL A 26 5.16 23.20 -20.71
CA VAL A 26 5.99 22.57 -19.69
C VAL A 26 6.30 21.13 -20.09
N ILE A 27 7.59 20.87 -20.29
CA ILE A 27 8.12 19.51 -20.40
C ILE A 27 8.39 19.05 -18.97
N LEU A 28 7.58 18.11 -18.49
CA LEU A 28 7.87 17.44 -17.23
C LEU A 28 9.10 16.55 -17.42
N SER A 29 9.99 16.54 -16.42
CA SER A 29 11.06 15.55 -16.36
C SER A 29 10.47 14.13 -16.49
N PRO A 30 11.18 13.18 -17.13
CA PRO A 30 10.74 11.81 -17.18
C PRO A 30 10.46 11.30 -15.76
N PRO A 31 9.38 10.53 -15.55
CA PRO A 31 9.08 9.97 -14.24
C PRO A 31 10.26 9.11 -13.80
N GLU A 32 10.83 9.43 -12.64
CA GLU A 32 11.86 8.58 -12.06
C GLU A 32 11.26 7.20 -11.76
N PRO A 33 12.02 6.11 -11.97
CA PRO A 33 11.55 4.78 -11.65
C PRO A 33 11.19 4.74 -10.16
N SER A 34 9.91 4.54 -9.87
CA SER A 34 9.42 4.47 -8.50
C SER A 34 10.05 3.24 -7.83
N PRO A 35 10.78 3.41 -6.71
CA PRO A 35 11.40 2.29 -6.03
C PRO A 35 10.32 1.31 -5.58
N GLY A 36 10.60 0.01 -5.77
CA GLY A 36 9.72 -1.07 -5.31
C GLY A 36 9.59 -1.12 -3.79
N LEU A 37 8.92 -2.16 -3.30
CA LEU A 37 8.71 -2.35 -1.86
C LEU A 37 10.01 -2.52 -1.08
N ILE A 38 11.01 -3.15 -1.71
CA ILE A 38 12.32 -3.40 -1.11
C ILE A 38 13.35 -2.63 -1.91
N PHE A 39 14.12 -1.79 -1.22
CA PHE A 39 15.25 -1.09 -1.80
C PHE A 39 16.42 -2.06 -2.07
N PRO A 40 17.37 -1.71 -2.94
CA PRO A 40 18.54 -2.55 -3.23
C PRO A 40 19.42 -2.83 -1.99
N ASP A 41 19.36 -2.00 -0.95
CA ASP A 41 20.05 -2.18 0.32
C ASP A 41 19.34 -3.16 1.28
N GLY A 42 18.15 -3.65 0.90
CA GLY A 42 17.33 -4.54 1.69
C GLY A 42 16.41 -3.83 2.70
N SER A 43 16.36 -2.50 2.71
CA SER A 43 15.41 -1.74 3.52
C SER A 43 14.01 -1.69 2.89
N ILE A 44 12.97 -1.55 3.71
CA ILE A 44 11.57 -1.56 3.27
C ILE A 44 11.12 -0.11 2.96
N ASN A 45 10.56 0.09 1.77
CA ASN A 45 9.94 1.35 1.36
C ASN A 45 8.49 1.45 1.86
N TRP A 46 8.29 2.06 3.03
CA TRP A 46 6.96 2.26 3.63
C TRP A 46 6.06 3.23 2.85
N ASN A 47 6.61 3.98 1.89
CA ASN A 47 5.85 4.89 1.03
C ASN A 47 5.38 4.23 -0.27
N CYS A 48 5.67 2.93 -0.47
CA CYS A 48 5.24 2.22 -1.66
C CYS A 48 3.70 2.12 -1.67
N PRO A 49 3.01 2.66 -2.70
CA PRO A 49 1.55 2.62 -2.77
C PRO A 49 0.97 1.20 -2.69
N CYS A 50 1.76 0.19 -3.06
CA CYS A 50 1.38 -1.22 -2.99
C CYS A 50 1.14 -1.73 -1.56
N LEU A 51 1.66 -1.07 -0.52
CA LEU A 51 1.43 -1.45 0.88
C LEU A 51 0.04 -1.06 1.41
N GLY A 52 -0.82 -0.48 0.57
CA GLY A 52 -2.21 -0.18 0.92
C GLY A 52 -2.35 0.76 2.12
N GLY A 53 -1.31 1.55 2.44
CA GLY A 53 -1.32 2.47 3.57
C GLY A 53 -1.35 1.80 4.96
N MET A 54 -1.26 0.47 5.06
CA MET A 54 -1.30 -0.24 6.35
C MET A 54 -0.19 0.22 7.30
N ALA A 55 0.96 0.56 6.73
CA ALA A 55 2.11 1.10 7.46
C ALA A 55 1.89 2.52 8.01
N THR A 56 0.87 3.25 7.59
CA THR A 56 0.64 4.66 7.97
C THR A 56 -0.68 4.85 8.74
N GLY A 57 -1.39 3.76 9.07
CA GLY A 57 -2.63 3.79 9.86
C GLY A 57 -2.41 3.76 11.39
N PRO A 58 -3.50 3.73 12.17
CA PRO A 58 -3.45 3.64 13.63
C PRO A 58 -2.66 2.41 14.14
N CYS A 59 -2.71 1.30 13.40
CA CYS A 59 -1.94 0.08 13.68
C CYS A 59 -0.64 -0.03 12.88
N GLY A 60 -0.18 1.06 12.28
CA GLY A 60 1.00 1.05 11.40
C GLY A 60 2.31 0.69 12.11
N VAL A 61 2.40 0.91 13.43
CA VAL A 61 3.57 0.49 14.21
C VAL A 61 3.67 -1.04 14.26
N GLU A 62 2.58 -1.71 14.68
CA GLU A 62 2.53 -3.17 14.76
C GLU A 62 2.72 -3.82 13.38
N PHE A 63 2.14 -3.23 12.34
CA PHE A 63 2.34 -3.67 10.96
C PHE A 63 3.81 -3.57 10.53
N ARG A 64 4.47 -2.43 10.79
CA ARG A 64 5.88 -2.25 10.45
C ARG A 64 6.76 -3.24 11.18
N GLU A 65 6.50 -3.49 12.46
CA GLU A 65 7.27 -4.47 13.25
C GLU A 65 7.10 -5.90 12.74
N SER A 66 5.85 -6.30 12.48
CA SER A 66 5.53 -7.64 11.97
C SER A 66 6.13 -7.89 10.59
N PHE A 67 5.97 -6.92 9.68
CA PHE A 67 6.46 -7.02 8.31
C PHE A 67 7.99 -6.94 8.24
N THR A 68 8.62 -6.12 9.08
CA THR A 68 10.09 -6.11 9.23
C THR A 68 10.61 -7.46 9.71
N CYS A 69 9.97 -8.05 10.71
CA CYS A 69 10.32 -9.38 11.21
C CYS A 69 10.18 -10.44 10.11
N PHE A 70 9.06 -10.46 9.38
CA PHE A 70 8.82 -11.40 8.29
C PHE A 70 9.83 -11.26 7.14
N HIS A 71 10.18 -10.03 6.75
CA HIS A 71 11.13 -9.78 5.67
C HIS A 71 12.55 -10.26 6.02
N TYR A 72 12.98 -10.04 7.26
CA TYR A 72 14.32 -10.44 7.72
C TYR A 72 14.38 -11.86 8.31
N SER A 73 13.25 -12.52 8.52
CA SER A 73 13.16 -13.92 8.94
C SER A 73 13.95 -14.84 8.01
N LYS A 74 14.75 -15.72 8.61
CA LYS A 74 15.48 -16.79 7.92
C LYS A 74 14.91 -18.17 8.19
N GLU A 75 13.86 -18.27 9.01
CA GLU A 75 13.17 -19.52 9.31
C GLU A 75 12.39 -20.04 8.10
N GLU A 76 12.19 -21.35 8.06
CA GLU A 76 11.40 -22.05 7.06
C GLU A 76 10.25 -22.79 7.77
N PRO A 77 8.99 -22.34 7.66
CA PRO A 77 8.49 -21.23 6.83
C PRO A 77 8.80 -19.84 7.39
N LYS A 78 8.93 -18.85 6.49
CA LYS A 78 9.26 -17.46 6.86
C LYS A 78 8.28 -16.89 7.88
N GLY A 79 8.81 -16.28 8.93
CA GLY A 79 8.04 -15.52 9.91
C GLY A 79 7.33 -16.38 10.96
N MET A 80 7.71 -17.65 11.12
CA MET A 80 7.24 -18.51 12.20
C MET A 80 7.51 -17.90 13.58
N GLU A 81 8.68 -17.30 13.75
CA GLU A 81 9.10 -16.59 14.95
C GLU A 81 8.40 -15.24 15.13
N CYS A 82 7.82 -14.69 14.06
CA CYS A 82 7.15 -13.39 14.05
C CYS A 82 5.66 -13.47 14.39
N ARG A 83 5.14 -14.66 14.70
CA ARG A 83 3.71 -14.91 14.90
C ARG A 83 3.10 -14.00 15.97
N GLU A 84 3.82 -13.77 17.07
CA GLU A 84 3.36 -12.88 18.15
C GLU A 84 3.19 -11.44 17.68
N LYS A 85 4.08 -10.96 16.81
CA LYS A 85 3.99 -9.61 16.21
C LYS A 85 2.78 -9.50 15.30
N PHE A 86 2.55 -10.50 14.44
CA PHE A 86 1.34 -10.55 13.62
C PHE A 86 0.09 -10.59 14.49
N THR A 87 0.06 -11.36 15.58
CA THR A 87 -1.08 -11.35 16.51
C THR A 87 -1.32 -9.97 17.10
N ALA A 88 -0.28 -9.25 17.54
CA ALA A 88 -0.42 -7.88 18.05
C ALA A 88 -0.98 -6.92 16.99
N MET A 89 -0.53 -7.04 15.73
CA MET A 89 -1.07 -6.29 14.61
C MET A 89 -2.56 -6.59 14.38
N TRP A 90 -2.97 -7.86 14.35
CA TRP A 90 -4.37 -8.25 14.18
C TRP A 90 -5.24 -7.77 15.34
N THR A 91 -4.75 -7.89 16.58
CA THR A 91 -5.46 -7.38 17.77
C THR A 91 -5.63 -5.87 17.70
N CYS A 92 -4.65 -5.13 17.18
CA CYS A 92 -4.82 -3.70 16.96
C CYS A 92 -5.88 -3.42 15.88
N MET A 93 -5.85 -4.13 14.74
CA MET A 93 -6.79 -3.91 13.65
C MET A 93 -8.25 -4.19 14.05
N ASP A 94 -8.48 -5.20 14.90
CA ASP A 94 -9.80 -5.54 15.46
C ASP A 94 -10.42 -4.38 16.27
N GLN A 95 -9.60 -3.51 16.84
CA GLN A 95 -10.05 -2.31 17.58
C GLN A 95 -10.50 -1.16 16.67
N TYR A 96 -10.14 -1.18 15.38
CA TYR A 96 -10.45 -0.12 14.41
C TYR A 96 -11.18 -0.68 13.17
N PRO A 97 -12.35 -1.33 13.34
CA PRO A 97 -13.07 -1.93 12.24
C PRO A 97 -13.46 -0.90 11.17
N GLU A 98 -13.81 0.34 11.54
CA GLU A 98 -14.17 1.36 10.55
C GLU A 98 -13.05 1.70 9.55
N VAL A 99 -11.78 1.48 9.90
CA VAL A 99 -10.62 1.74 9.04
C VAL A 99 -10.18 0.49 8.28
N TYR A 100 -10.25 -0.69 8.91
CA TYR A 100 -9.67 -1.91 8.36
C TYR A 100 -10.67 -2.90 7.74
N THR A 101 -11.99 -2.74 7.97
CA THR A 101 -13.00 -3.68 7.44
C THR A 101 -13.35 -3.44 5.97
N GLU A 102 -13.09 -2.25 5.41
CA GLU A 102 -13.35 -1.99 3.98
C GLU A 102 -12.37 -2.74 3.07
N GLY A 103 -11.13 -2.97 3.49
CA GLY A 103 -10.16 -3.79 2.75
C GLY A 103 -10.40 -5.30 2.88
N LEU A 104 -10.88 -5.76 4.03
CA LEU A 104 -11.14 -7.19 4.27
C LEU A 104 -12.35 -7.73 3.47
N LYS A 105 -13.30 -6.87 3.09
CA LYS A 105 -14.49 -7.28 2.32
C LYS A 105 -14.16 -7.73 0.89
N ASP A 106 -13.11 -7.16 0.28
CA ASP A 106 -12.64 -7.59 -1.04
C ASP A 106 -11.81 -8.89 -0.95
N ASP A 107 -11.18 -9.16 0.20
CA ASP A 107 -10.34 -10.35 0.44
C ASP A 107 -11.14 -11.59 0.92
N GLU A 108 -12.32 -11.42 1.53
CA GLU A 108 -13.25 -12.52 1.86
C GLU A 108 -13.72 -13.29 0.62
N GLU A 109 -13.76 -12.63 -0.55
CA GLU A 109 -14.04 -13.29 -1.84
C GLU A 109 -12.81 -14.03 -2.42
N PHE A 110 -11.60 -13.70 -1.97
CA PHE A 110 -10.35 -14.38 -2.31
C PHE A 110 -10.06 -15.58 -1.39
N LEU A 111 -10.28 -15.44 -0.07
CA LEU A 111 -10.09 -16.52 0.91
C LEU A 111 -11.06 -17.69 0.67
N ASN A 112 -12.29 -17.41 0.22
CA ASN A 112 -13.25 -18.45 -0.17
C ASN A 112 -12.82 -19.26 -1.41
N LYS A 113 -11.90 -18.75 -2.23
CA LYS A 113 -11.40 -19.44 -3.44
C LYS A 113 -10.19 -20.34 -3.15
N GLU A 114 -9.35 -20.01 -2.16
CA GLU A 114 -8.22 -20.86 -1.78
C GLU A 114 -8.64 -22.08 -0.93
N GLU A 115 -9.66 -21.95 -0.08
CA GLU A 115 -10.18 -23.08 0.70
C GLU A 115 -10.80 -24.17 -0.19
N GLN A 116 -11.48 -23.78 -1.28
CA GLN A 116 -12.08 -24.70 -2.25
C GLN A 116 -11.06 -25.44 -3.14
N ALA A 117 -9.87 -24.86 -3.35
CA ALA A 117 -8.79 -25.51 -4.10
C ALA A 117 -8.08 -26.59 -3.27
N GLY A 118 -7.95 -26.39 -1.95
CA GLY A 118 -7.31 -27.35 -1.03
C GLY A 118 -8.14 -28.62 -0.77
N GLU A 119 -9.47 -28.52 -0.74
CA GLU A 119 -10.36 -29.67 -0.53
C GLU A 119 -10.50 -30.56 -1.77
N THR A 120 -10.37 -30.00 -2.98
CA THR A 120 -10.48 -30.77 -4.22
C THR A 120 -9.29 -31.73 -4.43
N ILE A 121 -8.10 -31.40 -3.91
CA ILE A 121 -6.91 -32.26 -4.06
C ILE A 121 -6.94 -33.45 -3.08
N LYS A 122 -7.41 -33.28 -1.84
CA LYS A 122 -7.51 -34.39 -0.86
C LYS A 122 -8.53 -35.45 -1.28
N ASN A 123 -9.59 -35.07 -2.00
CA ASN A 123 -10.65 -36.00 -2.40
C ASN A 123 -10.31 -36.86 -3.63
N LYS A 124 -9.21 -36.58 -4.35
CA LYS A 124 -8.74 -37.42 -5.48
C LYS A 124 -7.80 -38.55 -5.07
N GLU A 125 -7.13 -38.46 -3.93
CA GLU A 125 -6.23 -39.52 -3.44
C GLU A 125 -6.97 -40.59 -2.60
N ALA A 126 -8.22 -40.33 -2.20
CA ALA A 126 -9.02 -41.25 -1.38
C ALA A 126 -10.03 -42.10 -2.17
N ASN A 127 -10.08 -42.01 -3.50
CA ASN A 127 -11.04 -42.77 -4.32
C ASN A 127 -10.42 -43.43 -5.57
N SER A 128 -9.15 -43.83 -5.47
CA SER A 128 -8.55 -44.80 -6.39
C SER A 128 -8.73 -46.23 -5.89
#